data_AF-A0A952TPR1-F1
#
_entry.id   AF-A0A952TPR1-F1
#
_cell.length_a   1.000
_cell.length_b   1.000
_cell.length_c   1.000
_cell.angle_alpha   90.00
_cell.angle_beta   90.00
_cell.angle_gamma   90.00
#
_symmetry.space_group_name_H-M   'P 1'
#
loop_
_entity.id
_entity.type
_entity.pdbx_description
1 polymer ?
#
loop_
_entity_poly.entity_id
_entity_poly.type
_entity_poly.pdbx_seq_one_letter_code
_entity_poly.pdbx_strand_id
1 'polypeptide(L)'
;MFVSLRRHLSSVLRPLLGAGLVWIAASSAHGVQEHPFREPVQVFHTPYGMPIMVRTGGPTYDEYLKTSREELKSHGYQEWRWEGQKSKCTTCPIFILPKEREIETAKVYAFIRALETKRDDLLRLYGSDPQEYNLLAQMAVGILGRESEFFQSPRYRVKENAQWAIYLIKVVQIYLEGSDRDPELNSRGPTQIKIVPEKIAATFGVKHEDLYIPENAALATMGYLIEALAELKRRVTLNHLTFVTPDSYADYLPYIYFGSKRQLLNGTATPDRNIYIRDMRKYMTWIEIYEGPARSVPLH
;
A
#
# COMPACT_ATOMS: atom_id res chain seq x y z
N MET A 1 23.50 -44.30 -5.43
CA MET A 1 22.75 -43.07 -5.75
C MET A 1 21.30 -43.03 -5.21
N PHE A 2 20.84 -44.01 -4.42
CA PHE A 2 19.47 -44.02 -3.83
C PHE A 2 19.41 -43.83 -2.30
N VAL A 3 20.55 -43.76 -1.61
CA VAL A 3 20.60 -43.67 -0.13
C VAL A 3 20.58 -42.22 0.38
N SER A 4 20.98 -41.25 -0.44
CA SER A 4 21.02 -39.82 -0.06
C SER A 4 19.63 -39.17 -0.03
N LEU A 5 18.70 -39.64 -0.90
CA LEU A 5 17.35 -39.09 -1.02
C LEU A 5 16.51 -39.27 0.25
N ARG A 6 16.72 -40.37 0.99
CA ARG A 6 15.92 -40.70 2.19
C ARG A 6 16.31 -39.86 3.41
N ARG A 7 17.58 -39.47 3.53
CA ARG A 7 18.08 -38.67 4.67
C ARG A 7 17.71 -37.20 4.58
N HIS A 8 17.67 -36.63 3.37
CA HIS A 8 17.26 -35.23 3.19
C HIS A 8 15.76 -35.04 3.37
N LEU A 9 14.93 -35.90 2.78
CA LEU A 9 13.47 -35.87 2.98
C LEU A 9 13.09 -36.09 4.45
N SER A 10 13.80 -36.95 5.20
CA SER A 10 13.50 -37.18 6.63
C SER A 10 13.82 -36.00 7.55
N SER A 11 14.74 -35.11 7.16
CA SER A 11 15.13 -33.95 7.97
C SER A 11 14.21 -32.75 7.79
N VAL A 12 13.59 -32.62 6.60
CA VAL A 12 12.70 -31.51 6.26
C VAL A 12 11.22 -31.84 6.59
N LEU A 13 10.81 -33.12 6.54
CA LEU A 13 9.43 -33.53 6.81
C LEU A 13 9.13 -33.86 8.29
N ARG A 14 10.14 -34.07 9.13
CA ARG A 14 9.94 -34.37 10.56
C ARG A 14 9.37 -33.23 11.43
N PRO A 15 9.61 -31.94 11.14
CA PRO A 15 8.94 -30.86 11.89
C PRO A 15 7.46 -30.67 11.49
N LEU A 16 7.04 -31.15 10.31
CA LEU A 16 5.70 -30.90 9.76
C LEU A 16 4.67 -31.99 10.09
N LEU A 17 5.09 -33.13 10.64
CA LEU A 17 4.20 -34.22 11.06
C LEU A 17 4.01 -34.31 12.59
N GLY A 18 4.61 -33.39 13.35
CA GLY A 18 4.55 -33.38 14.82
C GLY A 18 3.56 -32.38 15.44
N ALA A 19 2.90 -31.54 14.64
CA ALA A 19 1.93 -30.56 15.13
C ALA A 19 0.66 -30.60 14.26
N GLY A 20 -0.40 -31.21 14.75
CA GLY A 20 -1.74 -31.07 14.16
C GLY A 20 -2.45 -32.38 13.79
N LEU A 21 -2.52 -33.33 14.73
CA LEU A 21 -3.55 -34.37 14.71
C LEU A 21 -4.26 -34.35 16.06
N VAL A 22 -5.07 -33.31 16.27
CA VAL A 22 -6.14 -33.32 17.28
C VAL A 22 -7.44 -33.50 16.53
N TRP A 23 -8.07 -34.63 16.82
CA TRP A 23 -9.36 -35.06 16.33
C TRP A 23 -10.46 -34.01 16.59
N ILE A 24 -11.19 -33.65 15.54
CA ILE A 24 -12.51 -33.03 15.62
C ILE A 24 -13.49 -34.15 15.94
N ALA A 25 -13.91 -34.25 17.20
CA ALA A 25 -15.09 -35.01 17.59
C ALA A 25 -16.27 -34.04 17.71
N ALA A 26 -17.36 -34.37 17.02
CA ALA A 26 -18.62 -33.65 17.05
C ALA A 26 -19.22 -33.61 18.47
N SER A 27 -19.77 -32.45 18.84
CA SER A 27 -20.85 -32.40 19.81
C SER A 27 -21.93 -31.45 19.30
N SER A 28 -23.07 -32.06 19.01
CA SER A 28 -24.32 -31.44 18.59
C SER A 28 -25.06 -30.83 19.78
N ALA A 29 -25.85 -29.80 19.45
CA ALA A 29 -26.93 -29.18 20.23
C ALA A 29 -26.47 -28.33 21.42
N HIS A 30 -26.69 -27.02 21.34
CA HIS A 30 -27.71 -26.29 22.12
C HIS A 30 -28.02 -24.98 21.37
N GLY A 31 -29.31 -24.70 21.20
CA GLY A 31 -29.82 -23.66 20.32
C GLY A 31 -29.40 -22.25 20.71
N VAL A 32 -29.04 -21.46 19.70
CA VAL A 32 -29.10 -20.00 19.76
C VAL A 32 -30.08 -19.60 18.67
N GLN A 33 -31.22 -19.04 19.07
CA GLN A 33 -32.17 -18.41 18.17
C GLN A 33 -31.45 -17.33 17.36
N GLU A 34 -31.36 -17.54 16.04
CA GLU A 34 -31.01 -16.47 15.11
C GLU A 34 -32.15 -15.44 15.10
N HIS A 35 -31.92 -14.30 15.74
CA HIS A 35 -32.76 -13.13 15.58
C HIS A 35 -32.49 -12.49 14.20
N PRO A 36 -33.53 -12.18 13.40
CA PRO A 36 -33.36 -11.49 12.14
C PRO A 36 -33.09 -10.00 12.39
N PHE A 37 -32.22 -9.40 11.59
CA PHE A 37 -31.87 -7.96 11.60
C PHE A 37 -31.08 -7.45 12.81
N ARG A 38 -29.77 -7.66 12.80
CA ARG A 38 -28.82 -6.63 13.25
C ARG A 38 -27.75 -6.46 12.18
N GLU A 39 -27.88 -5.42 11.37
CA GLU A 39 -26.83 -4.98 10.45
C GLU A 39 -25.56 -4.63 11.26
N PRO A 40 -24.36 -4.94 10.73
CA PRO A 40 -23.12 -4.67 11.44
C PRO A 40 -22.89 -3.16 11.58
N VAL A 41 -22.83 -2.68 12.82
CA VAL A 41 -22.39 -1.33 13.17
C VAL A 41 -20.90 -1.20 12.86
N GLN A 42 -20.53 -0.49 11.79
CA GLN A 42 -19.15 -0.06 11.58
C GLN A 42 -18.91 1.22 12.38
N VAL A 43 -17.95 1.16 13.31
CA VAL A 43 -17.54 2.30 14.14
C VAL A 43 -16.37 2.98 13.44
N PHE A 44 -16.59 4.18 12.93
CA PHE A 44 -15.53 5.02 12.35
C PHE A 44 -14.96 5.92 13.43
N HIS A 45 -13.64 5.96 13.56
CA HIS A 45 -12.96 6.83 14.50
C HIS A 45 -12.46 8.06 13.74
N THR A 46 -12.83 9.25 14.20
CA THR A 46 -12.22 10.50 13.71
C THR A 46 -10.74 10.57 14.15
N PRO A 47 -9.92 11.44 13.53
CA PRO A 47 -8.54 11.73 13.96
C PRO A 47 -8.35 12.07 15.45
N TYR A 48 -9.43 12.40 16.17
CA TYR A 48 -9.43 12.73 17.60
C TYR A 48 -10.10 11.66 18.49
N GLY A 49 -10.36 10.47 17.94
CA GLY A 49 -10.82 9.31 18.72
C GLY A 49 -12.30 9.31 19.08
N MET A 50 -13.15 10.09 18.41
CA MET A 50 -14.59 10.00 18.62
C MET A 50 -15.21 8.90 17.74
N PRO A 51 -15.94 7.92 18.33
CA PRO A 51 -16.65 6.90 17.57
C PRO A 51 -17.92 7.50 16.95
N ILE A 52 -18.02 7.50 15.62
CA ILE A 52 -19.25 7.86 14.92
C ILE A 52 -20.04 6.58 14.65
N MET A 53 -21.19 6.47 15.31
CA MET A 53 -22.17 5.39 15.12
C MET A 53 -23.04 5.72 13.91
N VAL A 54 -22.89 5.00 12.79
CA VAL A 54 -23.84 5.09 11.68
C VAL A 54 -25.10 4.30 12.06
N ARG A 55 -26.01 4.97 12.78
CA ARG A 55 -27.39 4.50 12.97
C ARG A 55 -28.21 4.80 11.73
N THR A 56 -29.29 4.05 11.50
CA THR A 56 -30.41 4.55 10.70
C THR A 56 -30.90 5.85 11.33
N GLY A 57 -30.65 6.98 10.65
CA GLY A 57 -30.84 8.34 11.18
C GLY A 57 -29.55 9.11 11.55
N GLY A 58 -28.36 8.57 11.25
CA GLY A 58 -27.09 9.30 11.28
C GLY A 58 -26.88 10.17 10.04
N PRO A 59 -25.86 11.05 10.04
CA PRO A 59 -25.53 11.88 8.88
C PRO A 59 -25.24 11.01 7.66
N THR A 60 -25.65 11.48 6.48
CA THR A 60 -25.25 10.93 5.19
C THR A 60 -23.73 10.97 5.04
N TYR A 61 -23.18 10.18 4.11
CA TYR A 61 -21.73 10.17 3.88
C TYR A 61 -21.21 11.55 3.44
N ASP A 62 -21.98 12.26 2.63
CA ASP A 62 -21.67 13.64 2.23
C ASP A 62 -21.65 14.61 3.41
N GLU A 63 -22.58 14.45 4.37
CA GLU A 63 -22.60 15.24 5.60
C GLU A 63 -21.42 14.91 6.52
N TYR A 64 -21.01 13.63 6.59
CA TYR A 64 -19.79 13.22 7.28
C TYR A 64 -18.57 13.90 6.66
N LEU A 65 -18.37 13.80 5.34
CA LEU A 65 -17.25 14.44 4.65
C LEU A 65 -17.25 15.96 4.86
N LYS A 66 -18.41 16.61 4.74
CA LYS A 66 -18.53 18.04 5.00
C LYS A 66 -18.08 18.39 6.43
N THR A 67 -18.57 17.65 7.42
CA THR A 67 -18.21 17.86 8.83
C THR A 67 -16.71 17.64 9.06
N SER A 68 -16.12 16.58 8.53
CA SER A 68 -14.68 16.30 8.66
C SER A 68 -13.82 17.40 8.02
N ARG A 69 -14.22 17.91 6.84
CA ARG A 69 -13.51 19.03 6.19
C ARG A 69 -13.60 20.32 7.02
N GLU A 70 -14.76 20.60 7.62
CA GLU A 70 -14.97 21.76 8.50
C GLU A 70 -14.16 21.64 9.79
N GLU A 71 -14.13 20.46 10.40
CA GLU A 71 -13.31 20.15 11.57
C GLU A 71 -11.83 20.36 11.26
N LEU A 72 -11.31 19.75 10.19
CA LEU A 72 -9.92 19.94 9.75
C LEU A 72 -9.57 21.44 9.58
N LYS A 73 -10.41 22.19 8.90
CA LYS A 73 -10.22 23.65 8.72
C LYS A 73 -10.21 24.40 10.05
N SER A 74 -11.11 24.08 10.97
CA SER A 74 -11.14 24.71 12.31
C SER A 74 -9.88 24.42 13.14
N HIS A 75 -9.21 23.28 12.88
CA HIS A 75 -7.94 22.90 13.48
C HIS A 75 -6.71 23.41 12.71
N GLY A 76 -6.91 24.28 11.72
CA GLY A 76 -5.83 24.92 10.97
C GLY A 76 -5.25 24.05 9.85
N TYR A 77 -5.92 22.96 9.48
CA TYR A 77 -5.53 22.19 8.31
C TYR A 77 -5.99 22.86 7.01
N GLN A 78 -5.16 22.79 5.99
CA GLN A 78 -5.43 23.31 4.65
C GLN A 78 -5.35 22.19 3.62
N GLU A 79 -6.29 22.16 2.68
CA GLU A 79 -6.29 21.16 1.61
C GLU A 79 -5.02 21.34 0.75
N TRP A 80 -4.36 20.22 0.48
CA TRP A 80 -3.16 20.15 -0.34
C TRP A 80 -3.49 19.60 -1.73
N ARG A 81 -2.85 20.17 -2.76
CA ARG A 81 -2.98 19.70 -4.16
C ARG A 81 -1.64 19.74 -4.88
N TRP A 82 -1.45 18.78 -5.79
CA TRP A 82 -0.28 18.68 -6.66
C TRP A 82 -0.34 19.63 -7.89
N GLU A 83 -0.83 20.86 -7.73
CA GLU A 83 -1.05 21.76 -8.87
C GLU A 83 -0.62 23.19 -8.54
N GLY A 84 0.42 23.69 -9.22
CA GLY A 84 0.77 25.12 -9.37
C GLY A 84 1.21 25.89 -8.10
N GLN A 85 0.89 25.39 -6.92
CA GLN A 85 1.20 25.99 -5.63
C GLN A 85 1.79 24.92 -4.72
N LYS A 86 3.08 24.63 -4.91
CA LYS A 86 3.85 23.86 -3.93
C LYS A 86 3.72 24.59 -2.61
N SER A 87 3.07 23.97 -1.64
CA SER A 87 3.05 24.50 -0.29
C SER A 87 4.49 24.71 0.15
N LYS A 88 4.75 25.86 0.77
CA LYS A 88 6.08 26.16 1.33
C LYS A 88 6.28 25.46 2.67
N CYS A 89 5.28 24.71 3.15
CA CYS A 89 5.38 24.05 4.42
C CYS A 89 6.24 22.79 4.33
N THR A 90 7.34 22.79 5.07
CA THR A 90 8.26 21.65 5.13
C THR A 90 7.99 20.76 6.35
N THR A 91 7.48 21.33 7.43
CA THR A 91 7.25 20.66 8.72
C THR A 91 5.77 20.41 9.05
N CYS A 92 4.87 20.65 8.09
CA CYS A 92 3.44 20.41 8.29
C CYS A 92 3.17 18.90 8.34
N PRO A 93 2.45 18.40 9.37
CA PRO A 93 1.91 17.06 9.32
C PRO A 93 0.88 16.97 8.20
N ILE A 94 0.65 15.77 7.71
CA ILE A 94 -0.45 15.51 6.79
C ILE A 94 -1.58 14.74 7.45
N PHE A 95 -2.78 14.97 6.94
CA PHE A 95 -3.94 14.15 7.17
C PHE A 95 -4.54 13.75 5.82
N ILE A 96 -4.87 12.48 5.65
CA ILE A 96 -5.43 11.91 4.44
C ILE A 96 -6.87 11.52 4.74
N LEU A 97 -7.82 12.25 4.15
CA LEU A 97 -9.25 12.02 4.30
C LEU A 97 -9.75 11.11 3.18
N PRO A 98 -10.23 9.89 3.46
CA PRO A 98 -10.99 9.09 2.51
C PRO A 98 -12.28 9.81 2.09
N LYS A 99 -12.58 9.78 0.79
CA LYS A 99 -13.77 10.42 0.21
C LYS A 99 -14.81 9.43 -0.30
N GLU A 100 -14.51 8.15 -0.26
CA GLU A 100 -15.36 7.09 -0.81
C GLU A 100 -15.56 6.03 0.28
N ARG A 101 -16.80 5.60 0.48
CA ARG A 101 -17.17 4.68 1.55
C ARG A 101 -16.51 3.30 1.39
N GLU A 102 -16.26 2.91 0.15
CA GLU A 102 -15.65 1.64 -0.25
C GLU A 102 -14.24 1.46 0.33
N ILE A 103 -13.55 2.56 0.66
CA ILE A 103 -12.19 2.54 1.18
C ILE A 103 -12.10 2.78 2.68
N GLU A 104 -13.24 2.90 3.38
CA GLU A 104 -13.28 3.06 4.83
C GLU A 104 -13.18 1.71 5.56
N THR A 105 -12.11 0.97 5.28
CA THR A 105 -11.84 -0.31 5.93
C THR A 105 -10.68 -0.18 6.90
N ALA A 106 -10.67 -0.99 7.96
CA ALA A 106 -9.58 -0.99 8.95
C ALA A 106 -8.19 -1.16 8.32
N LYS A 107 -8.07 -1.96 7.25
CA LYS A 107 -6.81 -2.16 6.52
C LYS A 107 -6.37 -0.91 5.76
N VAL A 108 -7.30 -0.22 5.09
CA VAL A 108 -6.99 1.03 4.41
C VAL A 108 -6.62 2.13 5.41
N TYR A 109 -7.37 2.23 6.52
CA TYR A 109 -7.01 3.15 7.60
C TYR A 109 -5.60 2.87 8.15
N ALA A 110 -5.26 1.61 8.43
CA ALA A 110 -3.92 1.23 8.87
C ALA A 110 -2.83 1.64 7.85
N PHE A 111 -3.07 1.40 6.55
CA PHE A 111 -2.17 1.83 5.48
C PHE A 111 -2.01 3.36 5.46
N ILE A 112 -3.10 4.11 5.45
CA ILE A 112 -3.11 5.58 5.44
C ILE A 112 -2.43 6.15 6.68
N ARG A 113 -2.75 5.63 7.88
CA ARG A 113 -2.15 6.07 9.13
C ARG A 113 -0.65 5.85 9.15
N ALA A 114 -0.15 4.78 8.53
CA ALA A 114 1.29 4.60 8.36
C ALA A 114 1.91 5.68 7.47
N LEU A 115 1.26 6.10 6.38
CA LEU A 115 1.73 7.22 5.56
C LEU A 115 1.79 8.52 6.37
N GLU A 116 0.75 8.84 7.13
CA GLU A 116 0.71 10.07 7.92
C GLU A 116 1.75 10.09 9.05
N THR A 117 1.82 9.01 9.82
CA THR A 117 2.60 8.96 11.06
C THR A 117 4.09 8.70 10.83
N LYS A 118 4.46 8.07 9.71
CA LYS A 118 5.86 7.78 9.34
C LYS A 118 6.45 8.76 8.34
N ARG A 119 5.69 9.79 7.96
CA ARG A 119 6.14 10.85 7.04
C ARG A 119 7.50 11.42 7.42
N ASP A 120 7.65 11.93 8.64
CA ASP A 120 8.86 12.64 9.05
C ASP A 120 10.08 11.71 9.13
N ASP A 121 9.87 10.45 9.51
CA ASP A 121 10.92 9.41 9.48
C ASP A 121 11.36 9.13 8.04
N LEU A 122 10.41 8.98 7.12
CA LEU A 122 10.69 8.71 5.71
C LEU A 122 11.36 9.90 5.01
N LEU A 123 10.90 11.13 5.27
CA LEU A 123 11.51 12.35 4.77
C LEU A 123 12.98 12.45 5.19
N ARG A 124 13.30 12.19 6.47
CA ARG A 124 14.69 12.18 6.95
C ARG A 124 15.51 11.04 6.36
N LEU A 125 14.96 9.82 6.34
CA LEU A 125 15.66 8.63 5.83
C LEU A 125 16.08 8.77 4.37
N TYR A 126 15.27 9.46 3.57
CA TYR A 126 15.49 9.64 2.14
C TYR A 126 16.01 11.03 1.74
N GLY A 127 15.94 12.02 2.62
CA GLY A 127 16.19 13.42 2.26
C GLY A 127 15.25 13.92 1.16
N SER A 128 13.99 13.47 1.18
CA SER A 128 13.01 13.76 0.14
C SER A 128 12.28 15.09 0.35
N ASP A 129 11.77 15.66 -0.74
CA ASP A 129 10.98 16.89 -0.69
C ASP A 129 9.60 16.63 -0.03
N PRO A 130 9.16 17.46 0.94
CA PRO A 130 7.88 17.34 1.62
C PRO A 130 6.66 17.31 0.69
N GLN A 131 6.69 18.07 -0.40
CA GLN A 131 5.57 18.18 -1.33
C GLN A 131 5.53 16.96 -2.26
N GLU A 132 6.70 16.49 -2.69
CA GLU A 132 6.82 15.22 -3.40
C GLU A 132 6.36 14.05 -2.53
N TYR A 133 6.67 14.05 -1.23
CA TYR A 133 6.14 13.04 -0.32
C TYR A 133 4.61 13.00 -0.36
N ASN A 134 3.93 14.14 -0.29
CA ASN A 134 2.47 14.19 -0.33
C ASN A 134 1.92 13.63 -1.65
N LEU A 135 2.55 13.96 -2.79
CA LEU A 135 2.20 13.36 -4.08
C LEU A 135 2.37 11.84 -4.04
N LEU A 136 3.52 11.36 -3.57
CA LEU A 136 3.81 9.92 -3.52
C LEU A 136 2.88 9.20 -2.55
N ALA A 137 2.46 9.82 -1.45
CA ALA A 137 1.44 9.29 -0.55
C ALA A 137 0.09 9.17 -1.27
N GLN A 138 -0.30 10.19 -2.06
CA GLN A 138 -1.50 10.12 -2.87
C GLN A 138 -1.42 9.00 -3.91
N MET A 139 -0.28 8.88 -4.60
CA MET A 139 -0.01 7.81 -5.55
C MET A 139 -0.01 6.42 -4.89
N ALA A 140 0.52 6.28 -3.67
CA ALA A 140 0.53 5.03 -2.94
C ALA A 140 -0.89 4.50 -2.69
N VAL A 141 -1.84 5.38 -2.33
CA VAL A 141 -3.26 5.03 -2.22
C VAL A 141 -3.86 4.72 -3.59
N GLY A 142 -3.48 5.45 -4.64
CA GLY A 142 -3.88 5.15 -6.02
C GLY A 142 -3.45 3.74 -6.47
N ILE A 143 -2.21 3.36 -6.17
CA ILE A 143 -1.64 2.04 -6.45
C ILE A 143 -2.35 0.97 -5.62
N LEU A 144 -2.63 1.24 -4.35
CA LEU A 144 -3.39 0.33 -3.48
C LEU A 144 -4.76 -0.02 -4.08
N GLY A 145 -5.48 1.00 -4.56
CA GLY A 145 -6.75 0.80 -5.27
C GLY A 145 -6.56 -0.01 -6.55
N ARG A 146 -5.53 0.30 -7.34
CA ARG A 146 -5.30 -0.39 -8.62
C ARG A 146 -4.89 -1.85 -8.48
N GLU A 147 -4.06 -2.16 -7.49
CA GLU A 147 -3.42 -3.47 -7.37
C GLU A 147 -4.30 -4.47 -6.60
N SER A 148 -5.08 -3.99 -5.65
CA SER A 148 -5.83 -4.86 -4.74
C SER A 148 -7.28 -4.49 -4.53
N GLU A 149 -7.80 -3.44 -5.20
CA GLU A 149 -9.10 -2.85 -4.87
C GLU A 149 -9.20 -2.58 -3.37
N PHE A 150 -8.16 -1.94 -2.83
CA PHE A 150 -8.08 -1.62 -1.41
C PHE A 150 -8.21 -2.85 -0.51
N PHE A 151 -7.39 -3.88 -0.78
CA PHE A 151 -7.37 -5.19 -0.11
C PHE A 151 -8.56 -6.12 -0.40
N GLN A 152 -9.49 -5.74 -1.27
CA GLN A 152 -10.75 -6.48 -1.48
C GLN A 152 -10.73 -7.43 -2.68
N SER A 153 -9.86 -7.20 -3.65
CA SER A 153 -9.92 -7.93 -4.93
C SER A 153 -9.80 -9.44 -4.71
N PRO A 154 -10.66 -10.25 -5.36
CA PRO A 154 -10.60 -11.71 -5.23
C PRO A 154 -9.22 -12.28 -5.59
N ARG A 155 -8.58 -11.71 -6.63
CA ARG A 155 -7.23 -12.12 -7.05
C ARG A 155 -6.19 -11.89 -5.97
N TYR A 156 -6.24 -10.76 -5.27
CA TYR A 156 -5.36 -10.48 -4.13
C TYR A 156 -5.60 -11.48 -3.00
N ARG A 157 -6.86 -11.68 -2.60
CA ARG A 157 -7.22 -12.61 -1.51
C ARG A 157 -6.78 -14.04 -1.79
N VAL A 158 -6.93 -14.52 -3.03
CA VAL A 158 -6.46 -15.84 -3.45
C VAL A 158 -4.94 -15.91 -3.42
N LYS A 159 -4.24 -14.89 -3.95
CA LYS A 159 -2.77 -14.86 -3.94
C LYS A 159 -2.21 -14.95 -2.52
N GLU A 160 -2.74 -14.17 -1.57
CA GLU A 160 -2.26 -14.20 -0.18
C GLU A 160 -2.55 -15.57 0.48
N ASN A 161 -3.73 -16.16 0.25
CA ASN A 161 -4.08 -17.45 0.86
C ASN A 161 -3.37 -18.67 0.21
N ALA A 162 -2.91 -18.54 -1.03
CA ALA A 162 -2.29 -19.63 -1.79
C ALA A 162 -0.78 -19.40 -2.06
N GLN A 163 -0.15 -18.44 -1.38
CA GLN A 163 1.26 -18.07 -1.60
C GLN A 163 2.22 -19.26 -1.37
N TRP A 164 1.95 -20.10 -0.36
CA TRP A 164 2.73 -21.31 -0.10
C TRP A 164 2.70 -22.29 -1.29
N ALA A 165 1.54 -22.42 -1.94
CA ALA A 165 1.36 -23.32 -3.08
C ALA A 165 2.07 -22.77 -4.33
N ILE A 166 2.03 -21.45 -4.56
CA ILE A 166 2.73 -20.81 -5.69
C ILE A 166 4.26 -20.95 -5.53
N TYR A 167 4.77 -20.74 -4.32
CA TYR A 167 6.19 -20.93 -4.03
C TYR A 167 6.60 -22.41 -4.23
N LEU A 168 5.79 -23.35 -3.73
CA LEU A 168 6.04 -24.78 -3.90
C LEU A 168 6.08 -25.19 -5.38
N ILE A 169 5.18 -24.64 -6.22
CA ILE A 169 5.18 -24.89 -7.67
C ILE A 169 6.49 -24.42 -8.30
N LYS A 170 6.99 -23.22 -7.96
CA LYS A 170 8.26 -22.71 -8.50
C LYS A 170 9.45 -23.56 -8.09
N VAL A 171 9.50 -24.00 -6.83
CA VAL A 171 10.56 -24.88 -6.32
C VAL A 171 10.55 -26.22 -7.06
N VAL A 172 9.36 -26.81 -7.27
CA VAL A 172 9.21 -28.05 -8.04
C VAL A 172 9.61 -27.86 -9.50
N GLN A 173 9.25 -26.75 -10.14
CA GLN A 173 9.67 -26.44 -11.52
C GLN A 173 11.19 -26.35 -11.65
N ILE A 174 11.85 -25.59 -10.77
CA ILE A 174 13.31 -25.44 -10.75
C ILE A 174 14.01 -26.79 -10.54
N TYR A 175 13.47 -27.62 -9.64
CA TYR A 175 13.95 -28.98 -9.42
C TYR A 175 13.82 -29.87 -10.67
N LEU A 176 12.66 -29.83 -11.35
CA LEU A 176 12.42 -30.60 -12.57
C LEU A 176 13.29 -30.12 -13.74
N GLU A 177 13.61 -28.83 -13.80
CA GLU A 177 14.49 -28.23 -14.79
C GLU A 177 15.99 -28.49 -14.50
N GLY A 178 16.34 -29.02 -13.33
CA GLY A 178 17.72 -29.26 -12.93
C GLY A 178 18.56 -27.99 -12.81
N SER A 179 17.94 -26.86 -12.46
CA SER A 179 18.59 -25.56 -12.34
C SER A 179 18.94 -25.22 -10.89
N ASP A 180 20.12 -24.64 -10.64
CA ASP A 180 20.55 -24.16 -9.33
C ASP A 180 20.08 -22.71 -9.02
N ARG A 181 19.12 -22.20 -9.78
CA ARG A 181 18.59 -20.83 -9.60
C ARG A 181 17.66 -20.76 -8.40
N ASP A 182 17.80 -19.72 -7.58
CA ASP A 182 16.80 -19.42 -6.56
C ASP A 182 15.46 -19.03 -7.23
N PRO A 183 14.32 -19.42 -6.64
CA PRO A 183 13.01 -19.01 -7.15
C PRO A 183 12.87 -17.49 -7.12
N GLU A 184 12.62 -16.88 -8.29
CA GLU A 184 12.37 -15.44 -8.39
C GLU A 184 11.26 -15.01 -7.42
N LEU A 185 11.53 -13.94 -6.67
CA LEU A 185 10.56 -13.34 -5.76
C LEU A 185 9.31 -12.90 -6.52
N ASN A 186 8.15 -13.25 -5.97
CA ASN A 186 6.87 -12.78 -6.48
C ASN A 186 6.54 -11.39 -5.90
N SER A 187 5.80 -10.58 -6.65
CA SER A 187 5.11 -9.42 -6.09
C SER A 187 4.25 -9.83 -4.89
N ARG A 188 4.35 -9.09 -3.78
CA ARG A 188 3.59 -9.34 -2.55
C ARG A 188 2.83 -8.12 -2.07
N GLY A 189 1.82 -8.38 -1.23
CA GLY A 189 1.07 -7.35 -0.55
C GLY A 189 0.07 -6.62 -1.46
N PRO A 190 -0.70 -5.69 -0.89
CA PRO A 190 -1.83 -5.04 -1.54
C PRO A 190 -1.41 -4.03 -2.62
N THR A 191 -0.11 -3.66 -2.65
CA THR A 191 0.51 -2.81 -3.67
C THR A 191 1.45 -3.59 -4.60
N GLN A 192 1.52 -4.93 -4.47
CA GLN A 192 2.25 -5.83 -5.36
C GLN A 192 3.75 -5.52 -5.53
N ILE A 193 4.41 -5.07 -4.45
CA ILE A 193 5.84 -4.79 -4.43
C ILE A 193 6.66 -6.08 -4.52
N LYS A 194 7.70 -6.07 -5.37
CA LYS A 194 8.61 -7.22 -5.55
C LYS A 194 9.76 -7.24 -4.54
N ILE A 195 10.32 -6.07 -4.23
CA ILE A 195 11.52 -5.94 -3.40
C ILE A 195 11.26 -4.82 -2.40
N VAL A 196 11.42 -5.12 -1.10
CA VAL A 196 11.38 -4.11 -0.05
C VAL A 196 12.65 -3.27 -0.17
N PRO A 197 12.56 -1.92 -0.24
CA PRO A 197 13.75 -1.08 -0.29
C PRO A 197 14.68 -1.30 0.90
N GLU A 198 15.99 -1.35 0.68
CA GLU A 198 16.97 -1.70 1.72
C GLU A 198 16.90 -0.76 2.93
N LYS A 199 16.76 0.56 2.68
CA LYS A 199 16.62 1.55 3.75
C LYS A 199 15.37 1.31 4.59
N ILE A 200 14.25 0.90 3.97
CA ILE A 200 13.01 0.56 4.68
C ILE A 200 13.20 -0.70 5.52
N ALA A 201 13.77 -1.75 4.93
CA ALA A 201 14.03 -3.01 5.62
C ALA A 201 14.95 -2.80 6.85
N ALA A 202 16.03 -2.03 6.69
CA ALA A 202 16.98 -1.75 7.76
C ALA A 202 16.40 -0.87 8.88
N THR A 203 15.59 0.13 8.53
CA THR A 203 15.08 1.12 9.51
C THR A 203 13.84 0.62 10.24
N PHE A 204 12.93 -0.05 9.53
CA PHE A 204 11.62 -0.43 10.06
C PHE A 204 11.46 -1.93 10.27
N GLY A 205 12.46 -2.74 9.94
CA GLY A 205 12.40 -4.20 10.06
C GLY A 205 11.38 -4.85 9.13
N VAL A 206 10.93 -4.13 8.09
CA VAL A 206 9.93 -4.63 7.14
C VAL A 206 10.55 -5.72 6.30
N LYS A 207 9.90 -6.89 6.27
CA LYS A 207 10.30 -8.02 5.44
C LYS A 207 9.33 -8.22 4.29
N HIS A 208 9.81 -8.90 3.26
CA HIS A 208 9.01 -9.17 2.06
C HIS A 208 7.76 -10.00 2.39
N GLU A 209 7.89 -10.97 3.29
CA GLU A 209 6.81 -11.83 3.76
C GLU A 209 5.73 -11.08 4.56
N ASP A 210 6.05 -9.92 5.13
CA ASP A 210 5.14 -9.14 5.97
C ASP A 210 4.36 -8.08 5.17
N LEU A 211 4.49 -8.06 3.84
CA LEU A 211 3.84 -7.07 2.98
C LEU A 211 2.31 -7.20 2.90
N TYR A 212 1.71 -8.24 3.50
CA TYR A 212 0.25 -8.32 3.69
C TYR A 212 -0.24 -7.43 4.84
N ILE A 213 0.68 -7.01 5.74
CA ILE A 213 0.41 -6.08 6.84
C ILE A 213 0.31 -4.66 6.25
N PRO A 214 -0.83 -3.95 6.42
CA PRO A 214 -1.05 -2.65 5.77
C PRO A 214 0.04 -1.62 6.01
N GLU A 215 0.53 -1.50 7.24
CA GLU A 215 1.55 -0.55 7.65
C GLU A 215 2.88 -0.81 6.94
N ASN A 216 3.30 -2.08 6.89
CA ASN A 216 4.51 -2.51 6.20
C ASN A 216 4.40 -2.30 4.68
N ALA A 217 3.22 -2.59 4.11
CA ALA A 217 2.94 -2.31 2.71
C ALA A 217 3.06 -0.81 2.42
N ALA A 218 2.53 0.06 3.28
CA ALA A 218 2.62 1.51 3.11
C ALA A 218 4.07 1.99 3.13
N LEU A 219 4.85 1.56 4.13
CA LEU A 219 6.27 1.89 4.26
C LEU A 219 7.09 1.43 3.04
N ALA A 220 6.91 0.18 2.61
CA ALA A 220 7.60 -0.35 1.44
C ALA A 220 7.18 0.38 0.16
N THR A 221 5.89 0.70 0.01
CA THR A 221 5.38 1.44 -1.17
C THR A 221 5.99 2.82 -1.22
N MET A 222 6.03 3.54 -0.11
CA MET A 222 6.61 4.87 -0.05
C MET A 222 8.10 4.87 -0.32
N GLY A 223 8.88 3.99 0.32
CA GLY A 223 10.31 3.89 0.06
C GLY A 223 10.61 3.60 -1.41
N TYR A 224 9.85 2.67 -2.01
CA TYR A 224 10.00 2.32 -3.41
C TYR A 224 9.64 3.51 -4.32
N LEU A 225 8.53 4.20 -4.05
CA LEU A 225 8.09 5.35 -4.83
C LEU A 225 9.09 6.52 -4.76
N ILE A 226 9.70 6.76 -3.59
CA ILE A 226 10.73 7.79 -3.42
C ILE A 226 11.97 7.46 -4.26
N GLU A 227 12.45 6.21 -4.20
CA GLU A 227 13.57 5.74 -5.01
C GLU A 227 13.26 5.78 -6.51
N ALA A 228 12.04 5.40 -6.90
CA ALA A 228 11.58 5.46 -8.27
C ALA A 228 11.50 6.91 -8.79
N LEU A 229 11.11 7.88 -7.95
CA LEU A 229 11.07 9.28 -8.33
C LEU A 229 12.48 9.86 -8.50
N ALA A 230 13.41 9.51 -7.61
CA ALA A 230 14.81 9.87 -7.76
C ALA A 230 15.39 9.32 -9.08
N GLU A 231 15.07 8.06 -9.40
CA GLU A 231 15.48 7.43 -10.66
C GLU A 231 14.83 8.09 -11.88
N LEU A 232 13.54 8.44 -11.81
CA LEU A 232 12.85 9.18 -12.87
C LEU A 232 13.58 10.50 -13.14
N LYS A 233 13.79 11.32 -12.10
CA LYS A 233 14.49 12.62 -12.21
C LYS A 233 15.89 12.47 -12.81
N ARG A 234 16.65 11.46 -12.37
CA ARG A 234 17.97 11.17 -12.94
C ARG A 234 17.89 10.89 -14.44
N ARG A 235 16.91 10.09 -14.88
CA ARG A 235 16.68 9.76 -16.30
C ARG A 235 16.19 10.95 -17.11
N VAL A 236 15.36 11.82 -16.54
CA VAL A 236 14.95 13.07 -17.20
C VAL A 236 16.17 13.88 -17.61
N THR A 237 17.13 14.04 -16.70
CA THR A 237 18.39 14.75 -16.97
C THR A 237 19.26 14.01 -17.99
N LEU A 238 19.49 12.71 -17.80
CA LEU A 238 20.40 11.92 -18.65
C LEU A 238 19.89 11.68 -20.08
N ASN A 239 18.57 11.57 -20.25
CA ASN A 239 17.94 11.23 -21.51
C ASN A 239 17.16 12.40 -22.13
N HIS A 240 17.26 13.59 -21.54
CA HIS A 240 16.59 14.82 -22.00
C HIS A 240 15.07 14.62 -22.22
N LEU A 241 14.40 13.98 -21.25
CA LEU A 241 12.97 13.68 -21.33
C LEU A 241 12.15 14.94 -21.02
N THR A 242 12.08 15.88 -21.97
CA THR A 242 11.44 17.20 -21.78
C THR A 242 9.94 17.14 -21.49
N PHE A 243 9.28 16.04 -21.82
CA PHE A 243 7.87 15.79 -21.53
C PHE A 243 7.61 15.42 -20.07
N VAL A 244 8.65 15.12 -19.27
CA VAL A 244 8.51 14.82 -17.84
C VAL A 244 8.80 16.08 -17.03
N THR A 245 7.74 16.73 -16.58
CA THR A 245 7.74 17.86 -15.64
C THR A 245 7.24 17.41 -14.25
N PRO A 246 7.44 18.21 -13.18
CA PRO A 246 6.84 17.91 -11.87
C PRO A 246 5.35 17.62 -11.93
N ASP A 247 4.58 18.39 -12.69
CA ASP A 247 3.13 18.20 -12.82
C ASP A 247 2.75 16.85 -13.48
N SER A 248 3.67 16.28 -14.27
CA SER A 248 3.50 14.99 -14.94
C SER A 248 4.10 13.79 -14.19
N TYR A 249 4.61 13.98 -12.96
CA TYR A 249 5.20 12.88 -12.20
C TYR A 249 4.24 11.71 -12.00
N ALA A 250 2.96 11.99 -11.71
CA ALA A 250 1.94 10.95 -11.58
C ALA A 250 1.71 10.14 -12.88
N ASP A 251 2.02 10.72 -14.04
CA ASP A 251 1.86 10.08 -15.35
C ASP A 251 3.05 9.19 -15.70
N TYR A 252 4.27 9.63 -15.39
CA TYR A 252 5.48 8.97 -15.87
C TYR A 252 6.19 8.11 -14.82
N LEU A 253 6.03 8.40 -13.53
CA LEU A 253 6.59 7.58 -12.47
C LEU A 253 6.10 6.12 -12.49
N PRO A 254 4.83 5.81 -12.82
CA PRO A 254 4.37 4.43 -12.93
C PRO A 254 5.19 3.59 -13.93
N TYR A 255 5.73 4.19 -15.00
CA TYR A 255 6.58 3.47 -15.96
C TYR A 255 7.90 2.97 -15.34
N ILE A 256 8.39 3.64 -14.28
CA ILE A 256 9.48 3.12 -13.45
C ILE A 256 8.94 2.00 -12.55
N TYR A 257 7.80 2.24 -11.89
CA TYR A 257 7.21 1.37 -10.87
C TYR A 257 6.88 -0.04 -11.37
N PHE A 258 6.10 -0.17 -12.46
CA PHE A 258 5.69 -1.48 -12.98
C PHE A 258 6.61 -2.01 -14.10
N GLY A 259 7.80 -1.40 -14.29
CA GLY A 259 8.85 -1.96 -15.14
C GLY A 259 8.72 -1.68 -16.64
N SER A 260 7.95 -0.67 -17.07
CA SER A 260 7.83 -0.26 -18.48
C SER A 260 8.81 0.84 -18.89
N LYS A 261 10.01 0.85 -18.30
CA LYS A 261 11.06 1.86 -18.48
C LYS A 261 11.44 2.10 -19.94
N ARG A 262 11.42 1.06 -20.80
CA ARG A 262 11.72 1.22 -22.24
C ARG A 262 10.75 2.17 -22.93
N GLN A 263 9.46 2.15 -22.58
CA GLN A 263 8.48 3.03 -23.19
C GLN A 263 8.73 4.49 -22.81
N LEU A 264 9.13 4.73 -21.56
CA LEU A 264 9.56 6.04 -21.09
C LEU A 264 10.79 6.54 -21.86
N LEU A 265 11.85 5.72 -21.94
CA LEU A 265 13.11 6.12 -22.56
C LEU A 265 13.02 6.31 -24.07
N ASN A 266 12.14 5.55 -24.74
CA ASN A 266 11.95 5.65 -26.18
C ASN A 266 10.95 6.74 -26.58
N GLY A 267 10.38 7.49 -25.62
CA GLY A 267 9.35 8.50 -25.90
C GLY A 267 8.03 7.93 -26.41
N THR A 268 7.77 6.64 -26.20
CA THR A 268 6.54 5.95 -26.62
C THR A 268 5.53 5.78 -25.49
N ALA A 269 5.78 6.39 -24.33
CA ALA A 269 4.89 6.35 -23.18
C ALA A 269 3.61 7.16 -23.47
N THR A 270 2.46 6.50 -23.38
CA THR A 270 1.14 7.11 -23.55
C THR A 270 0.32 7.00 -22.25
N PRO A 271 0.59 7.85 -21.24
CA PRO A 271 -0.06 7.74 -19.92
C PRO A 271 -1.58 7.79 -20.02
N ASP A 272 -2.14 8.68 -20.85
CA ASP A 272 -3.59 8.85 -21.05
C ASP A 272 -4.29 7.61 -21.63
N ARG A 273 -3.53 6.72 -22.29
CA ARG A 273 -4.06 5.48 -22.87
C ARG A 273 -3.76 4.26 -21.99
N ASN A 274 -2.93 4.42 -20.97
CA ASN A 274 -2.54 3.32 -20.10
C ASN A 274 -3.60 3.12 -19.01
N ILE A 275 -4.31 1.98 -19.07
CA ILE A 275 -5.39 1.68 -18.11
C ILE A 275 -4.90 1.68 -16.66
N TYR A 276 -3.66 1.23 -16.41
CA TYR A 276 -3.08 1.24 -15.08
C TYR A 276 -2.98 2.65 -14.52
N ILE A 277 -2.44 3.57 -15.31
CA ILE A 277 -2.23 4.96 -14.91
C ILE A 277 -3.57 5.66 -14.72
N ARG A 278 -4.52 5.43 -15.64
CA ARG A 278 -5.88 5.97 -15.53
C ARG A 278 -6.59 5.52 -14.25
N ASP A 279 -6.57 4.23 -13.96
CA ASP A 279 -7.20 3.68 -12.77
C ASP A 279 -6.50 4.17 -11.50
N MET A 280 -5.16 4.18 -11.47
CA MET A 280 -4.39 4.74 -10.36
C MET A 280 -4.76 6.20 -10.13
N ARG A 281 -4.79 7.03 -11.18
CA ARG A 281 -5.20 8.45 -11.09
C ARG A 281 -6.64 8.59 -10.59
N LYS A 282 -7.56 7.74 -11.05
CA LYS A 282 -8.93 7.70 -10.51
C LYS A 282 -8.89 7.46 -8.99
N TYR A 283 -8.17 6.44 -8.53
CA TYR A 283 -8.09 6.13 -7.09
C TYR A 283 -7.33 7.19 -6.27
N MET A 284 -6.39 7.93 -6.87
CA MET A 284 -5.79 9.10 -6.21
C MET A 284 -6.83 10.17 -5.83
N THR A 285 -7.93 10.28 -6.59
CA THR A 285 -9.01 11.24 -6.32
C THR A 285 -9.98 10.80 -5.23
N TRP A 286 -9.84 9.56 -4.73
CA TRP A 286 -10.67 8.99 -3.66
C TRP A 286 -10.20 9.39 -2.27
N ILE A 287 -9.11 10.16 -2.18
CA ILE A 287 -8.62 10.77 -0.95
C ILE A 287 -8.37 12.26 -1.15
N GLU A 288 -8.40 13.01 -0.06
CA GLU A 288 -7.90 14.38 0.03
C GLU A 288 -6.72 14.40 0.99
N ILE A 289 -5.68 15.17 0.67
CA ILE A 289 -4.59 15.40 1.60
C ILE A 289 -4.77 16.80 2.18
N TYR A 290 -4.54 16.92 3.47
CA TYR A 290 -4.55 18.17 4.22
C TYR A 290 -3.21 18.34 4.91
N GLU A 291 -2.65 19.54 4.86
CA GLU A 291 -1.49 19.93 5.66
C GLU A 291 -1.96 20.66 6.92
N GLY A 292 -1.53 20.18 8.08
CA GLY A 292 -1.81 20.82 9.37
C GLY A 292 -0.90 22.01 9.65
N PRO A 293 -1.05 22.67 10.81
CA PRO A 293 -0.17 23.77 11.19
C PRO A 293 1.29 23.32 11.28
N ALA A 294 2.20 24.17 10.80
CA ALA A 294 3.64 23.92 10.83
C ALA A 294 4.12 23.68 12.27
N ARG A 295 4.88 22.61 12.46
CA ARG A 295 5.50 22.32 13.75
C ARG A 295 6.73 23.20 13.93
N SER A 296 6.93 23.71 15.15
CA SER A 296 8.01 24.63 15.51
C SER A 296 9.41 24.00 15.51
N VAL A 297 9.53 22.69 15.29
CA VAL A 297 10.82 21.99 15.26
C VAL A 297 11.16 21.69 13.79
N PRO A 298 12.21 22.31 13.22
CA PRO A 298 12.72 21.95 11.91
C PRO A 298 13.20 20.49 11.91
N LEU A 299 12.97 19.78 10.80
CA LEU A 299 13.68 18.54 10.52
C LEU A 299 15.15 18.93 10.23
N HIS A 300 16.03 18.70 11.20
CA HIS A 300 17.48 18.85 11.06
C HIS A 300 18.10 17.66 10.34
#